data_AF-A0A2G9Y1L4-F1
#
_entry.id   AF-A0A2G9Y1L4-F1
#
_cell.length_a   1.000
_cell.length_b   1.000
_cell.length_c   1.000
_cell.angle_alpha   90.00
_cell.angle_beta   90.00
_cell.angle_gamma   90.00
#
_symmetry.space_group_name_H-M   'P 1'
#
loop_
_entity.id
_entity.type
_entity.pdbx_description
1 polymer ?
#
loop_
_entity_poly.entity_id
_entity_poly.type
_entity_poly.pdbx_seq_one_letter_code
_entity_poly.pdbx_strand_id
1 'polypeptide(L)'
;EEGVKNGNIVSDIRQVCKACEHFIPYSADMTVALIGKEDIDKSCEIFLNTEKAKKLVEGMNGELIKGELETQEIKNLRSMRQEQRKKLFDEAGVEGLGLSGLVETFGRCIGCHGCGRVCPICYCVLCDFESRDYECDPSTYESELKKRGGVRVPPNTVLYHLGRLTHVSVSCVGCGMCTDVCPANIPLSTIFLKVGEEVQKLFDYIPGKDVEEAIPLTKYEKEEFAEVED
;
A
#
# COMPACT_ATOMS: atom_id res chain seq x y z
N GLU A 1 23.20 0.80 5.41
CA GLU A 1 24.01 -0.34 4.94
C GLU A 1 24.09 -1.46 5.99
N GLU A 2 24.50 -1.17 7.22
CA GLU A 2 24.66 -2.17 8.29
C GLU A 2 23.38 -2.99 8.60
N GLY A 3 22.21 -2.35 8.56
CA GLY A 3 20.92 -3.05 8.72
C GLY A 3 20.64 -4.10 7.65
N VAL A 4 21.01 -3.85 6.38
CA VAL A 4 20.78 -4.79 5.27
C VAL A 4 21.73 -5.99 5.37
N LYS A 5 23.02 -5.72 5.67
CA LYS A 5 24.04 -6.76 5.89
C LYS A 5 23.62 -7.74 6.99
N ASN A 6 23.05 -7.21 8.08
CA ASN A 6 22.66 -7.99 9.25
C ASN A 6 21.22 -8.54 9.20
N GLY A 7 20.49 -8.37 8.08
CA GLY A 7 19.11 -8.83 7.98
C GLY A 7 18.11 -8.12 8.90
N ASN A 8 18.39 -6.88 9.26
CA ASN A 8 17.57 -6.05 10.16
C ASN A 8 16.73 -5.02 9.39
N ILE A 9 15.70 -4.49 10.05
CA ILE A 9 14.89 -3.38 9.52
C ILE A 9 15.74 -2.10 9.50
N VAL A 10 15.85 -1.47 8.32
CA VAL A 10 16.55 -0.20 8.15
C VAL A 10 15.71 0.96 8.71
N SER A 11 16.36 1.93 9.36
CA SER A 11 15.68 3.07 10.01
C SER A 11 15.23 4.16 9.03
N ASP A 12 15.99 4.37 7.95
CA ASP A 12 15.80 5.48 7.00
C ASP A 12 14.98 5.07 5.76
N ILE A 13 13.81 4.47 6.01
CA ILE A 13 12.81 4.12 4.99
C ILE A 13 11.41 4.44 5.51
N ARG A 14 10.42 4.48 4.61
CA ARG A 14 9.02 4.72 4.98
C ARG A 14 8.52 3.70 5.99
N GLN A 15 7.59 4.13 6.87
CA GLN A 15 7.02 3.25 7.91
C GLN A 15 6.39 1.98 7.33
N VAL A 16 5.64 2.11 6.23
CA VAL A 16 5.05 0.97 5.51
C VAL A 16 6.09 0.05 4.88
N CYS A 17 7.27 0.56 4.49
CA CYS A 17 8.38 -0.28 4.00
C CYS A 17 9.03 -1.08 5.13
N LYS A 18 9.08 -0.53 6.36
CA LYS A 18 9.52 -1.25 7.57
C LYS A 18 8.57 -2.39 7.95
N ALA A 19 7.31 -2.31 7.50
CA ALA A 19 6.25 -3.28 7.76
C ALA A 19 5.91 -4.14 6.53
N CYS A 20 6.65 -4.02 5.43
CA CYS A 20 6.32 -4.70 4.17
C CYS A 20 6.74 -6.18 4.22
N GLU A 21 5.78 -7.08 4.05
CA GLU A 21 5.99 -8.53 3.99
C GLU A 21 6.34 -9.01 2.57
N HIS A 22 6.00 -8.23 1.54
CA HIS A 22 6.24 -8.52 0.13
C HIS A 22 7.51 -7.82 -0.38
N PHE A 23 8.63 -8.03 0.29
CA PHE A 23 9.90 -7.35 -0.01
C PHE A 23 10.87 -8.15 -0.88
N ILE A 24 10.44 -9.34 -1.31
CA ILE A 24 11.10 -10.15 -2.33
C ILE A 24 10.21 -10.10 -3.58
N PRO A 25 10.77 -9.80 -4.76
CA PRO A 25 10.00 -9.69 -5.98
C PRO A 25 9.45 -11.06 -6.40
N TYR A 26 8.18 -11.08 -6.86
CA TYR A 26 7.52 -12.30 -7.35
C TYR A 26 7.81 -12.59 -8.84
N SER A 27 7.83 -11.54 -9.66
CA SER A 27 7.83 -11.64 -11.13
C SER A 27 9.14 -11.19 -11.80
N ALA A 28 10.18 -10.92 -11.01
CA ALA A 28 11.46 -10.45 -11.55
C ALA A 28 12.23 -11.60 -12.22
N ASP A 29 12.78 -11.35 -13.42
CA ASP A 29 13.66 -12.29 -14.10
C ASP A 29 14.98 -12.52 -13.33
N MET A 30 15.48 -11.47 -12.67
CA MET A 30 16.73 -11.48 -11.90
C MET A 30 16.51 -10.80 -10.54
N THR A 31 17.05 -11.39 -9.47
CA THR A 31 16.98 -10.82 -8.11
C THR A 31 18.37 -10.64 -7.54
N VAL A 32 18.73 -9.41 -7.17
CA VAL A 32 19.98 -9.12 -6.47
C VAL A 32 19.80 -9.42 -4.98
N ALA A 33 20.61 -10.33 -4.44
CA ALA A 33 20.55 -10.73 -3.04
C ALA A 33 21.51 -9.89 -2.19
N LEU A 34 20.93 -9.00 -1.38
CA LEU A 34 21.68 -8.08 -0.51
C LEU A 34 21.53 -8.41 0.98
N ILE A 35 20.45 -9.08 1.35
CA ILE A 35 20.05 -9.29 2.75
C ILE A 35 20.88 -10.44 3.34
N GLY A 36 21.51 -10.23 4.50
CA GLY A 36 22.30 -11.26 5.17
C GLY A 36 23.66 -11.55 4.52
N LYS A 37 24.16 -10.64 3.66
CA LYS A 37 25.43 -10.78 2.95
C LYS A 37 26.45 -9.79 3.51
N GLU A 38 27.59 -10.29 3.98
CA GLU A 38 28.63 -9.48 4.64
C GLU A 38 29.46 -8.65 3.63
N ASP A 39 29.76 -9.22 2.46
CA ASP A 39 30.68 -8.68 1.46
C ASP A 39 29.99 -8.06 0.22
N ILE A 40 28.82 -7.43 0.39
CA ILE A 40 28.06 -6.79 -0.72
C ILE A 40 28.86 -5.72 -1.49
N ASP A 41 29.93 -5.18 -0.90
CA ASP A 41 30.81 -4.20 -1.52
C ASP A 41 31.88 -4.83 -2.43
N LYS A 42 32.06 -6.17 -2.35
CA LYS A 42 33.09 -6.92 -3.08
C LYS A 42 32.51 -7.96 -4.04
N SER A 43 31.37 -8.57 -3.70
CA SER A 43 30.70 -9.56 -4.53
C SER A 43 29.19 -9.33 -4.53
N CYS A 44 28.55 -9.72 -5.63
CA CYS A 44 27.11 -9.56 -5.82
C CYS A 44 26.52 -10.91 -6.21
N GLU A 45 25.61 -11.42 -5.39
CA GLU A 45 24.85 -12.62 -5.69
C GLU A 45 23.58 -12.24 -6.43
N ILE A 46 23.36 -12.87 -7.58
CA ILE A 46 22.20 -12.62 -8.43
C ILE A 46 21.50 -13.96 -8.70
N PHE A 47 20.24 -14.03 -8.32
CA PHE A 47 19.36 -15.16 -8.63
C PHE A 47 18.77 -14.98 -10.02
N LEU A 48 18.89 -16.02 -10.83
CA LEU A 48 18.34 -16.09 -12.20
C LEU A 48 17.04 -16.89 -12.13
N ASN A 49 15.91 -16.19 -12.08
CA ASN A 49 14.61 -16.81 -11.78
C ASN A 49 13.97 -17.44 -13.03
N THR A 50 14.38 -17.01 -14.23
CA THR A 50 13.80 -17.46 -15.50
C THR A 50 14.88 -17.94 -16.48
N GLU A 51 14.44 -18.71 -17.49
CA GLU A 51 15.32 -19.13 -18.59
C GLU A 51 15.82 -17.93 -19.42
N LYS A 52 15.07 -16.82 -19.45
CA LYS A 52 15.51 -15.58 -20.10
C LYS A 52 16.72 -15.00 -19.37
N ALA A 53 16.67 -14.96 -18.04
CA ALA A 53 17.79 -14.51 -17.21
C ALA A 53 19.04 -15.40 -17.37
N LYS A 54 18.85 -16.73 -17.44
CA LYS A 54 19.95 -17.68 -17.67
C LYS A 54 20.65 -17.43 -19.01
N LYS A 55 19.87 -17.25 -20.08
CA LYS A 55 20.41 -16.92 -21.40
C LYS A 55 21.13 -15.58 -21.43
N LEU A 56 20.63 -14.59 -20.68
CA LEU A 56 21.23 -13.26 -20.63
C LEU A 56 22.66 -13.28 -20.08
N VAL A 57 22.95 -14.19 -19.14
CA VAL A 57 24.29 -14.30 -18.51
C VAL A 57 25.21 -15.29 -19.21
N GLU A 58 24.79 -15.92 -20.31
CA GLU A 58 25.65 -16.81 -21.09
C GLU A 58 26.90 -16.07 -21.59
N GLY A 59 28.09 -16.60 -21.26
CA GLY A 59 29.36 -15.97 -21.61
C GLY A 59 29.80 -14.82 -20.70
N MET A 60 29.03 -14.48 -19.65
CA MET A 60 29.47 -13.57 -18.60
C MET A 60 30.37 -14.28 -17.59
N ASN A 61 31.32 -13.53 -17.00
CA ASN A 61 32.16 -14.04 -15.94
C ASN A 61 31.36 -14.16 -14.63
N GLY A 62 31.34 -15.35 -14.04
CA GLY A 62 30.68 -15.63 -12.76
C GLY A 62 30.65 -17.12 -12.47
N GLU A 63 30.31 -17.49 -11.23
CA GLU A 63 30.12 -18.87 -10.82
C GLU A 63 28.62 -19.16 -10.67
N LEU A 64 28.12 -20.16 -11.39
CA LEU A 64 26.73 -20.60 -11.27
C LEU A 64 26.62 -21.62 -10.14
N ILE A 65 26.09 -21.16 -9.01
CA ILE A 65 25.78 -21.98 -7.84
C ILE A 65 24.27 -22.21 -7.72
N LYS A 66 23.89 -23.36 -7.17
CA LYS A 66 22.50 -23.58 -6.74
C LYS A 66 22.32 -22.93 -5.37
N GLY A 67 21.26 -22.16 -5.22
CA GLY A 67 20.90 -21.51 -3.96
C GLY A 67 19.39 -21.28 -3.88
N GLU A 68 18.92 -20.97 -2.69
CA GLU A 68 17.53 -20.61 -2.42
C GLU A 68 17.46 -19.13 -2.01
N LEU A 69 16.45 -18.42 -2.51
CA LEU A 69 16.21 -17.01 -2.16
C LEU A 69 15.79 -16.85 -0.70
N GLU A 70 15.02 -17.79 -0.14
CA GLU A 70 14.45 -17.66 1.21
C GLU A 70 15.42 -18.20 2.28
N THR A 71 16.43 -17.41 2.64
CA THR A 71 17.40 -17.74 3.70
C THR A 71 16.84 -17.56 5.11
N GLN A 72 17.57 -17.99 6.13
CA GLN A 72 17.17 -17.81 7.53
C GLN A 72 17.11 -16.32 7.93
N GLU A 73 18.03 -15.50 7.44
CA GLU A 73 18.08 -14.05 7.66
C GLU A 73 16.85 -13.36 7.07
N ILE A 74 16.42 -13.81 5.89
CA ILE A 74 15.20 -13.31 5.24
C ILE A 74 13.96 -13.68 6.04
N LYS A 75 13.86 -14.92 6.53
CA LYS A 75 12.76 -15.36 7.39
C LYS A 75 12.71 -14.56 8.70
N ASN A 76 13.88 -14.33 9.31
CA ASN A 76 14.00 -13.50 10.50
C ASN A 76 13.54 -12.06 10.23
N LEU A 77 13.99 -11.45 9.13
CA LEU A 77 13.57 -10.10 8.74
C LEU A 77 12.06 -10.04 8.50
N ARG A 78 11.48 -11.03 7.81
CA ARG A 78 10.03 -11.11 7.58
C ARG A 78 9.25 -11.12 8.89
N SER A 79 9.68 -11.93 9.86
CA SER A 79 9.11 -11.97 11.21
C SER A 79 9.19 -10.61 11.93
N MET A 80 10.35 -9.94 11.86
CA MET A 80 10.50 -8.58 12.42
C MET A 80 9.55 -7.58 11.76
N ARG A 81 9.36 -7.66 10.43
CA ARG A 81 8.46 -6.77 9.69
C ARG A 81 6.99 -7.05 10.00
N GLN A 82 6.61 -8.30 10.23
CA GLN A 82 5.27 -8.69 10.69
C GLN A 82 4.95 -8.07 12.05
N GLU A 83 5.88 -8.14 13.00
CA GLU A 83 5.70 -7.49 14.31
C GLU A 83 5.61 -5.97 14.18
N GLN A 84 6.49 -5.37 13.36
CA GLN A 84 6.44 -3.93 13.08
C GLN A 84 5.13 -3.51 12.39
N ARG A 85 4.57 -4.37 11.53
CA ARG A 85 3.30 -4.15 10.84
C ARG A 85 2.15 -4.12 11.84
N LYS A 86 2.09 -5.09 12.74
CA LYS A 86 1.09 -5.13 13.81
C LYS A 86 1.14 -3.86 14.65
N LYS A 87 2.34 -3.49 15.12
CA LYS A 87 2.56 -2.25 15.86
C LYS A 87 2.09 -1.01 15.10
N LEU A 88 2.38 -0.93 13.80
CA LEU A 88 1.97 0.20 12.96
C LEU A 88 0.43 0.31 12.87
N PHE A 89 -0.28 -0.81 12.81
CA PHE A 89 -1.74 -0.82 12.80
C PHE A 89 -2.35 -0.46 14.15
N ASP A 90 -1.78 -0.98 15.24
CA ASP A 90 -2.19 -0.67 16.61
C ASP A 90 -2.04 0.83 16.90
N GLU A 91 -0.89 1.42 16.54
CA GLU A 91 -0.60 2.85 16.73
C GLU A 91 -1.52 3.76 15.89
N ALA A 92 -1.94 3.30 14.71
CA ALA A 92 -2.87 4.04 13.87
C ALA A 92 -4.33 3.92 14.35
N GLY A 93 -4.63 3.00 15.27
CA GLY A 93 -5.97 2.82 15.85
C GLY A 93 -7.05 2.48 14.83
N VAL A 94 -6.67 1.82 13.71
CA VAL A 94 -7.58 1.61 12.56
C VAL A 94 -8.82 0.81 12.95
N GLU A 95 -8.67 -0.19 13.82
CA GLU A 95 -9.78 -1.05 14.30
C GLU A 95 -10.79 -0.28 15.17
N GLY A 96 -10.38 0.85 15.75
CA GLY A 96 -11.22 1.75 16.53
C GLY A 96 -11.87 2.88 15.71
N LEU A 97 -11.68 2.91 14.39
CA LEU A 97 -12.24 3.95 13.51
C LEU A 97 -13.74 3.74 13.29
N GLY A 98 -14.54 3.93 14.34
CA GLY A 98 -15.96 4.24 14.19
C GLY A 98 -16.16 5.61 13.54
N LEU A 99 -17.42 6.05 13.41
CA LEU A 99 -17.74 7.34 12.79
C LEU A 99 -16.97 8.51 13.42
N SER A 100 -16.85 8.54 14.75
CA SER A 100 -16.10 9.58 15.47
C SER A 100 -14.60 9.56 15.12
N GLY A 101 -13.99 8.37 15.05
CA GLY A 101 -12.57 8.22 14.70
C GLY A 101 -12.26 8.64 13.26
N LEU A 102 -13.17 8.33 12.33
CA LEU A 102 -13.09 8.80 10.95
C LEU A 102 -13.15 10.33 10.87
N VAL A 103 -14.06 10.94 11.63
CA VAL A 103 -14.18 12.40 11.72
C VAL A 103 -12.94 13.03 12.35
N GLU A 104 -12.38 12.46 13.41
CA GLU A 104 -11.16 12.98 14.05
C GLU A 104 -9.94 12.89 13.13
N THR A 105 -9.78 11.75 12.46
CA THR A 105 -8.63 11.46 11.58
C THR A 105 -8.69 12.27 10.30
N PHE A 106 -9.79 12.15 9.54
CA PHE A 106 -9.94 12.81 8.24
C PHE A 106 -10.49 14.23 8.35
N GLY A 107 -10.97 14.63 9.53
CA GLY A 107 -11.28 16.00 9.88
C GLY A 107 -10.03 16.89 10.06
N ARG A 108 -8.83 16.36 9.89
CA ARG A 108 -7.61 17.18 9.76
C ARG A 108 -7.27 17.50 8.31
N CYS A 109 -7.92 16.84 7.35
CA CYS A 109 -7.65 17.02 5.94
C CYS A 109 -8.06 18.43 5.49
N ILE A 110 -7.20 19.03 4.67
CA ILE A 110 -7.38 20.37 4.10
C ILE A 110 -7.86 20.35 2.65
N GLY A 111 -8.25 19.17 2.13
CA GLY A 111 -8.80 19.04 0.77
C GLY A 111 -7.80 19.33 -0.36
N CYS A 112 -6.49 19.21 -0.13
CA CYS A 112 -5.47 19.49 -1.17
C CYS A 112 -5.35 18.40 -2.25
N HIS A 113 -5.94 17.21 -2.01
CA HIS A 113 -5.95 16.04 -2.90
C HIS A 113 -4.57 15.51 -3.36
N GLY A 114 -3.45 16.01 -2.81
CA GLY A 114 -2.10 15.55 -3.15
C GLY A 114 -1.90 14.04 -2.96
N CYS A 115 -2.54 13.46 -1.94
CA CYS A 115 -2.53 12.03 -1.69
C CYS A 115 -3.20 11.19 -2.80
N GLY A 116 -4.13 11.77 -3.55
CA GLY A 116 -4.73 11.20 -4.76
C GLY A 116 -3.80 11.35 -5.96
N ARG A 117 -3.26 12.56 -6.17
CA ARG A 117 -2.39 12.89 -7.31
C ARG A 117 -1.08 12.10 -7.35
N VAL A 118 -0.54 11.74 -6.19
CA VAL A 118 0.70 10.95 -6.09
C VAL A 118 0.45 9.44 -6.21
N CYS A 119 -0.80 9.00 -6.16
CA CYS A 119 -1.15 7.58 -6.13
C CYS A 119 -1.21 7.01 -7.55
N PRO A 120 -0.37 6.03 -7.92
CA PRO A 120 -0.31 5.51 -9.29
C PRO A 120 -1.60 4.78 -9.72
N ILE A 121 -2.37 4.29 -8.75
CA ILE A 121 -3.65 3.59 -9.00
C ILE A 121 -4.87 4.53 -8.96
N CYS A 122 -4.68 5.83 -8.70
CA CYS A 122 -5.73 6.84 -8.85
C CYS A 122 -5.67 7.46 -10.25
N TYR A 123 -6.08 6.71 -11.28
CA TYR A 123 -5.97 7.11 -12.69
C TYR A 123 -7.32 7.41 -13.36
N CYS A 124 -8.41 7.57 -12.58
CA CYS A 124 -9.74 7.85 -13.12
C CYS A 124 -9.72 9.06 -14.07
N VAL A 125 -10.22 8.88 -15.29
CA VAL A 125 -10.33 9.96 -16.28
C VAL A 125 -11.30 11.03 -15.81
N LEU A 126 -12.42 10.60 -15.19
CA LEU A 126 -13.41 11.44 -14.55
C LEU A 126 -13.48 11.07 -13.09
N CYS A 127 -12.96 11.94 -12.23
CA CYS A 127 -13.02 11.78 -10.78
C CYS A 127 -14.15 12.67 -10.24
N ASP A 128 -15.15 12.08 -9.59
CA ASP A 128 -16.26 12.80 -8.96
C ASP A 128 -15.76 13.89 -8.00
N PHE A 129 -14.73 13.55 -7.21
CA PHE A 129 -14.07 14.47 -6.26
C PHE A 129 -13.29 15.63 -6.90
N GLU A 130 -13.05 15.59 -8.21
CA GLU A 130 -12.45 16.68 -8.98
C GLU A 130 -13.47 17.36 -9.91
N SER A 131 -14.74 16.93 -9.86
CA SER A 131 -15.81 17.48 -10.66
C SER A 131 -16.41 18.73 -10.00
N ARG A 132 -17.10 19.54 -10.80
CA ARG A 132 -17.85 20.70 -10.30
C ARG A 132 -18.99 20.31 -9.35
N ASP A 133 -19.54 19.12 -9.52
CA ASP A 133 -20.67 18.65 -8.71
C ASP A 133 -20.25 18.40 -7.25
N TYR A 134 -18.95 18.25 -7.00
CA TYR A 134 -18.39 18.14 -5.66
C TYR A 134 -18.12 19.49 -4.98
N GLU A 135 -18.12 20.60 -5.75
CA GLU A 135 -18.02 21.94 -5.19
C GLU A 135 -19.38 22.34 -4.58
N CYS A 136 -19.43 22.52 -3.26
CA CYS A 136 -20.65 23.01 -2.61
C CYS A 136 -20.93 24.45 -3.02
N ASP A 137 -22.14 24.72 -3.50
CA ASP A 137 -22.60 26.07 -3.80
C ASP A 137 -22.91 26.86 -2.50
N PRO A 138 -22.95 28.20 -2.55
CA PRO A 138 -23.24 29.02 -1.37
C PRO A 138 -24.55 28.69 -0.63
N SER A 139 -25.60 28.27 -1.35
CA SER A 139 -26.89 27.92 -0.74
C SER A 139 -26.81 26.61 0.05
N THR A 140 -25.98 25.67 -0.39
CA THR A 140 -25.66 24.45 0.36
C THR A 140 -24.97 24.79 1.68
N TYR A 141 -23.96 25.66 1.68
CA TYR A 141 -23.31 26.13 2.92
C TYR A 141 -24.31 26.82 3.87
N GLU A 142 -25.20 27.67 3.35
CA GLU A 142 -26.21 28.35 4.16
C GLU A 142 -27.21 27.37 4.80
N SER A 143 -27.68 26.39 4.02
CA SER A 143 -28.56 25.32 4.51
C SER A 143 -27.88 24.51 5.63
N GLU A 144 -26.64 24.08 5.43
CA GLU A 144 -25.90 23.31 6.42
C GLU A 144 -25.62 24.12 7.69
N LEU A 145 -25.25 25.39 7.56
CA LEU A 145 -25.05 26.30 8.70
C LEU A 145 -26.34 26.47 9.51
N LYS A 146 -27.49 26.66 8.85
CA LYS A 146 -28.80 26.77 9.50
C LYS A 146 -29.20 25.48 10.23
N LYS A 147 -28.95 24.32 9.63
CA LYS A 147 -29.31 23.01 10.20
C LYS A 147 -28.42 22.59 11.36
N ARG A 148 -27.10 22.83 11.26
CA ARG A 148 -26.09 22.26 12.16
C ARG A 148 -25.46 23.29 13.10
N GLY A 149 -25.74 24.59 12.91
CA GLY A 149 -25.14 25.67 13.70
C GLY A 149 -23.67 25.95 13.38
N GLY A 150 -23.08 25.23 12.43
CA GLY A 150 -21.70 25.37 11.99
C GLY A 150 -21.45 24.55 10.72
N VAL A 151 -20.48 24.98 9.91
CA VAL A 151 -20.08 24.26 8.70
C VAL A 151 -18.57 24.05 8.68
N ARG A 152 -18.16 22.85 8.29
CA ARG A 152 -16.75 22.49 8.12
C ARG A 152 -16.27 22.96 6.76
N VAL A 153 -15.09 23.59 6.71
CA VAL A 153 -14.45 24.03 5.48
C VAL A 153 -13.00 23.50 5.42
N PRO A 154 -12.60 22.74 4.39
CA PRO A 154 -13.46 22.26 3.29
C PRO A 154 -14.46 21.18 3.77
N PRO A 155 -15.65 21.09 3.15
CA PRO A 155 -16.62 20.05 3.46
C PRO A 155 -16.14 18.67 2.96
N ASN A 156 -16.89 17.62 3.33
CA ASN A 156 -16.79 16.28 2.73
C ASN A 156 -15.41 15.60 2.79
N THR A 157 -14.51 16.00 3.70
CA THR A 157 -13.17 15.40 3.79
C THR A 157 -13.22 13.92 4.17
N VAL A 158 -14.15 13.51 5.03
CA VAL A 158 -14.39 12.10 5.36
C VAL A 158 -14.88 11.33 4.14
N LEU A 159 -15.85 11.88 3.40
CA LEU A 159 -16.41 11.26 2.20
C LEU A 159 -15.35 11.04 1.12
N TYR A 160 -14.47 12.02 0.88
CA TYR A 160 -13.33 11.89 -0.03
C TYR A 160 -12.43 10.70 0.34
N HIS A 161 -12.07 10.56 1.61
CA HIS A 161 -11.20 9.46 2.03
C HIS A 161 -11.89 8.09 1.99
N LEU A 162 -13.19 8.02 2.29
CA LEU A 162 -13.97 6.79 2.16
C LEU A 162 -14.11 6.37 0.68
N GLY A 163 -14.49 7.29 -0.21
CA GLY A 163 -14.59 6.99 -1.64
C GLY A 163 -13.24 6.54 -2.21
N ARG A 164 -12.15 7.21 -1.82
CA ARG A 164 -10.81 6.77 -2.20
C ARG A 164 -10.47 5.38 -1.67
N LEU A 165 -10.75 5.09 -0.41
CA LEU A 165 -10.53 3.76 0.18
C LEU A 165 -11.26 2.69 -0.63
N THR A 166 -12.54 2.91 -0.96
CA THR A 166 -13.32 1.97 -1.78
C THR A 166 -12.71 1.75 -3.17
N HIS A 167 -12.20 2.79 -3.82
CA HIS A 167 -11.64 2.66 -5.17
C HIS A 167 -10.28 1.98 -5.21
N VAL A 168 -9.47 2.11 -4.16
CA VAL A 168 -8.06 1.68 -4.18
C VAL A 168 -7.77 0.46 -3.30
N SER A 169 -8.66 0.07 -2.39
CA SER A 169 -8.42 -0.97 -1.38
C SER A 169 -7.92 -2.28 -1.99
N VAL A 170 -8.59 -2.76 -3.05
CA VAL A 170 -8.25 -4.01 -3.73
C VAL A 170 -6.85 -3.98 -4.34
N SER A 171 -6.34 -2.84 -4.80
CA SER A 171 -5.06 -2.72 -5.51
C SER A 171 -3.96 -2.00 -4.72
N CYS A 172 -4.24 -1.58 -3.49
CA CYS A 172 -3.28 -0.85 -2.66
C CYS A 172 -2.12 -1.76 -2.24
N VAL A 173 -0.90 -1.40 -2.66
CA VAL A 173 0.35 -2.11 -2.28
C VAL A 173 1.05 -1.50 -1.07
N GLY A 174 0.48 -0.46 -0.45
CA GLY A 174 1.11 0.22 0.69
C GLY A 174 2.42 0.94 0.35
N CYS A 175 2.53 1.60 -0.82
CA CYS A 175 3.78 2.26 -1.24
C CYS A 175 4.19 3.47 -0.38
N GLY A 176 3.26 4.04 0.40
CA GLY A 176 3.54 5.13 1.36
C GLY A 176 3.46 6.54 0.81
N MET A 177 3.45 6.73 -0.52
CA MET A 177 3.53 8.05 -1.15
C MET A 177 2.42 9.01 -0.71
N CYS A 178 1.21 8.49 -0.44
CA CYS A 178 0.08 9.31 0.02
C CYS A 178 0.31 9.97 1.39
N THR A 179 1.05 9.30 2.29
CA THR A 179 1.44 9.86 3.59
C THR A 179 2.56 10.88 3.42
N ASP A 180 3.57 10.58 2.60
CA ASP A 180 4.72 11.47 2.35
C ASP A 180 4.31 12.88 1.92
N VAL A 181 3.26 12.98 1.10
CA VAL A 181 2.78 14.25 0.56
C VAL A 181 1.69 14.92 1.40
N CYS A 182 1.27 14.32 2.53
CA CYS A 182 0.15 14.83 3.31
C CYS A 182 0.60 15.97 4.25
N PRO A 183 0.25 17.25 3.99
CA PRO A 183 0.65 18.36 4.84
C PRO A 183 -0.01 18.33 6.24
N ALA A 184 -1.10 17.57 6.38
CA ALA A 184 -1.83 17.41 7.63
C ALA A 184 -1.30 16.25 8.50
N ASN A 185 -0.25 15.54 8.07
CA ASN A 185 0.32 14.38 8.76
C ASN A 185 -0.74 13.30 9.10
N ILE A 186 -1.64 13.02 8.15
CA ILE A 186 -2.60 11.91 8.29
C ILE A 186 -1.88 10.63 7.85
N PRO A 187 -1.93 9.53 8.64
CA PRO A 187 -1.24 8.27 8.34
C PRO A 187 -1.98 7.46 7.26
N LEU A 188 -2.21 8.08 6.09
CA LEU A 188 -3.03 7.56 5.00
C LEU A 188 -2.58 6.18 4.55
N SER A 189 -1.28 6.00 4.34
CA SER A 189 -0.71 4.73 3.90
C SER A 189 -0.98 3.59 4.86
N THR A 190 -0.93 3.84 6.17
CA THR A 190 -1.20 2.80 7.19
C THR A 190 -2.67 2.41 7.18
N ILE A 191 -3.56 3.40 7.17
CA ILE A 191 -5.02 3.16 7.13
C ILE A 191 -5.39 2.41 5.84
N PHE A 192 -4.87 2.86 4.69
CA PHE A 192 -5.18 2.29 3.38
C PHE A 192 -4.60 0.90 3.21
N LEU A 193 -3.43 0.64 3.81
CA LEU A 193 -2.81 -0.68 3.83
C LEU A 193 -3.64 -1.66 4.66
N LYS A 194 -4.04 -1.29 5.89
CA LYS A 194 -4.86 -2.15 6.75
C LYS A 194 -6.23 -2.44 6.14
N VAL A 195 -6.94 -1.41 5.68
CA VAL A 195 -8.25 -1.60 5.03
C VAL A 195 -8.09 -2.39 3.73
N GLY A 196 -7.05 -2.09 2.95
CA GLY A 196 -6.74 -2.83 1.72
C GLY A 196 -6.50 -4.32 1.99
N GLU A 197 -5.74 -4.67 3.02
CA GLU A 197 -5.51 -6.06 3.39
C GLU A 197 -6.78 -6.83 3.73
N GLU A 198 -7.69 -6.23 4.50
CA GLU A 198 -8.94 -6.91 4.84
C GLU A 198 -9.77 -7.15 3.59
N VAL A 199 -9.82 -6.20 2.65
CA VAL A 199 -10.50 -6.40 1.36
C VAL A 199 -9.79 -7.43 0.50
N GLN A 200 -8.46 -7.36 0.38
CA GLN A 200 -7.65 -8.26 -0.45
C GLN A 200 -7.76 -9.73 0.00
N LYS A 201 -7.80 -9.98 1.32
CA LYS A 201 -8.01 -11.32 1.90
C LYS A 201 -9.34 -11.94 1.49
N LEU A 202 -10.40 -11.13 1.37
CA LEU A 202 -11.71 -11.64 0.95
C LEU A 202 -11.68 -12.26 -0.45
N PHE A 203 -10.80 -11.76 -1.32
CA PHE A 203 -10.64 -12.26 -2.69
C PHE A 203 -9.41 -13.17 -2.88
N ASP A 204 -8.72 -13.55 -1.80
CA ASP A 204 -7.42 -14.26 -1.84
C ASP A 204 -6.40 -13.60 -2.82
N TYR A 205 -6.46 -12.27 -2.94
CA TYR A 205 -5.76 -11.51 -3.97
C TYR A 205 -4.55 -10.77 -3.41
N ILE A 206 -3.39 -10.87 -4.08
CA ILE A 206 -2.18 -10.10 -3.73
C ILE A 206 -1.86 -9.14 -4.89
N PRO A 207 -2.02 -7.81 -4.69
CA PRO A 207 -1.87 -6.85 -5.78
C PRO A 207 -0.48 -6.90 -6.43
N GLY A 208 -0.44 -7.08 -7.75
CA GLY A 208 0.79 -7.08 -8.54
C GLY A 208 1.68 -8.31 -8.36
N LYS A 209 1.21 -9.37 -7.70
CA LYS A 209 1.94 -10.65 -7.57
C LYS A 209 2.02 -11.38 -8.90
N ASP A 210 0.92 -11.44 -9.64
CA ASP A 210 0.83 -12.02 -10.98
C ASP A 210 0.21 -10.98 -11.93
N VAL A 211 0.79 -10.87 -13.13
CA VAL A 211 0.35 -9.92 -14.16
C VAL A 211 -0.83 -10.48 -14.96
N GLU A 212 -0.95 -11.80 -15.02
CA GLU A 212 -2.03 -12.49 -15.73
C GLU A 212 -3.28 -12.67 -14.86
N GLU A 213 -3.14 -12.52 -13.54
CA GLU A 213 -4.26 -12.56 -12.60
C GLU A 213 -5.11 -11.28 -12.73
N ALA A 214 -6.37 -11.45 -13.11
CA ALA A 214 -7.31 -10.35 -13.23
C ALA A 214 -7.58 -9.70 -11.86
N ILE A 215 -7.71 -8.37 -11.84
CA ILE A 215 -8.13 -7.65 -10.64
C ILE A 215 -9.55 -8.10 -10.29
N PRO A 216 -9.87 -8.45 -9.02
CA PRO A 216 -11.17 -8.97 -8.63
C PRO A 216 -12.38 -8.20 -9.18
N LEU A 217 -12.34 -6.86 -9.09
CA LEU A 217 -13.41 -5.96 -9.59
C LEU A 217 -13.63 -5.97 -11.11
N THR A 218 -12.78 -6.66 -11.88
CA THR A 218 -12.85 -6.74 -13.34
C THR A 218 -13.24 -8.13 -13.84
N LYS A 219 -13.37 -9.11 -12.94
CA LYS A 219 -13.78 -10.47 -13.23
C LYS A 219 -15.21 -10.68 -12.72
N TYR A 220 -15.95 -11.54 -13.41
CA TYR A 220 -17.23 -12.05 -12.91
C TYR A 220 -17.04 -13.48 -12.42
N GLU A 221 -17.55 -13.77 -11.23
CA GLU A 221 -17.60 -15.10 -10.64
C GLU A 221 -19.03 -15.40 -10.18
N LYS A 222 -19.55 -16.55 -10.60
CA LYS A 222 -20.97 -16.87 -10.46
C LYS A 222 -21.38 -17.09 -8.99
N GLU A 223 -20.47 -17.65 -8.19
CA GLU A 223 -20.68 -17.99 -6.79
C GLU A 223 -19.65 -17.22 -5.94
N GLU A 224 -19.66 -15.89 -6.04
CA GLU A 224 -18.79 -14.98 -5.27
C GLU A 224 -19.55 -14.45 -4.04
N PHE A 225 -19.04 -14.71 -2.83
CA PHE A 225 -19.65 -14.33 -1.55
C PHE A 225 -21.14 -14.68 -1.42
N ALA A 226 -21.58 -15.84 -1.90
CA ALA A 226 -22.98 -16.26 -1.77
C ALA A 226 -23.49 -16.24 -0.31
N GLU A 227 -22.59 -16.37 0.66
CA GLU A 227 -22.88 -16.29 2.10
C GLU A 227 -23.30 -14.91 2.62
N VAL A 228 -23.11 -13.82 1.85
CA VAL A 228 -23.54 -12.46 2.25
C VAL A 228 -24.82 -11.99 1.55
N GLU A 229 -25.37 -12.80 0.64
CA GLU A 229 -26.61 -12.49 -0.08
C GLU A 229 -27.88 -12.75 0.75
N ASP A 230 -27.76 -13.50 1.85
CA ASP A 230 -28.82 -13.84 2.81
C ASP A 230 -28.93 -12.84 3.98
#